data_AF-A0A1F6NXF9-F1
#
_entry.id   AF-A0A1F6NXF9-F1
#
_cell.length_a   1.000
_cell.length_b   1.000
_cell.length_c   1.000
_cell.angle_alpha   90.00
_cell.angle_beta   90.00
_cell.angle_gamma   90.00
#
_symmetry.space_group_name_H-M   'P 1'
#
loop_
_entity.id
_entity.type
_entity.pdbx_description
1 polymer ?
#
loop_
_entity_poly.entity_id
_entity_poly.type
_entity_poly.pdbx_seq_one_letter_code
_entity_poly.pdbx_strand_id
1 'polypeptide(L)'
;MINTSEAKGYRPKEYQNFDDLRFVCDDDDPNAVVINIRPSLSDDELERAIITALKVKLAGECWWLSDKIKNELGLPKEQTTITARIGEADTIEVDVYNFGESLSDQHKAQIVNIIMTAARINNGEIIKKVKYIFIGKTDKQNELTGELTSGEATLRNNYQAIQIYPHGLRQDKHRTGLPSSFEATVAHEIGHVFGDKLLADWENEFGWKKVEQAVIAPGGRAIQKTTSQPCVSDYAAFDPAEDLSDSVAVYLLDPEVLKRIHPGKFKFLEAHLPILSEVVHVKSENKSGVDIKLPSIDNTVKYKVTRKKIM
;
A
#
# COMPACT_ATOMS: atom_id res chain seq x y z
N MET A 1 32.07 -46.91 -5.31
CA MET A 1 32.03 -45.48 -5.68
C MET A 1 30.59 -45.03 -5.57
N ILE A 2 30.24 -44.33 -4.50
CA ILE A 2 28.89 -43.77 -4.31
C ILE A 2 28.96 -42.34 -4.83
N ASN A 3 28.22 -42.07 -5.88
CA ASN A 3 28.12 -40.78 -6.52
C ASN A 3 27.27 -39.88 -5.61
N THR A 4 27.92 -39.10 -4.74
CA THR A 4 27.27 -38.05 -3.96
C THR A 4 27.02 -36.86 -4.90
N SER A 5 25.87 -36.87 -5.57
CA SER A 5 25.35 -35.66 -6.20
C SER A 5 25.25 -34.59 -5.11
N GLU A 6 26.03 -33.53 -5.25
CA GLU A 6 25.92 -32.31 -4.47
C GLU A 6 24.46 -31.86 -4.49
N ALA A 7 23.75 -32.12 -3.39
CA ALA A 7 22.51 -31.43 -3.11
C ALA A 7 22.90 -29.95 -3.04
N LYS A 8 22.57 -29.19 -4.09
CA LYS A 8 22.62 -27.72 -4.07
C LYS A 8 21.98 -27.29 -2.75
N GLY A 9 22.81 -26.81 -1.84
CA GLY A 9 22.42 -26.57 -0.46
C GLY A 9 21.14 -25.76 -0.43
N TYR A 10 20.11 -26.33 0.20
CA TYR A 10 18.90 -25.62 0.57
C TYR A 10 19.34 -24.42 1.44
N ARG A 11 19.33 -23.22 0.85
CA ARG A 11 19.39 -21.99 1.64
C ARG A 11 17.95 -21.59 1.91
N PRO A 12 17.53 -21.51 3.18
CA PRO A 12 16.23 -20.98 3.51
C PRO A 12 16.07 -19.60 2.88
N LYS A 13 14.84 -19.30 2.46
CA LYS A 13 14.47 -17.95 2.07
C LYS A 13 14.53 -17.08 3.32
N GLU A 14 15.49 -16.16 3.35
CA GLU A 14 15.73 -15.29 4.49
C GLU A 14 15.57 -13.83 4.08
N TYR A 15 15.05 -13.02 5.00
CA TYR A 15 15.05 -11.58 4.83
C TYR A 15 16.49 -11.06 4.87
N GLN A 16 16.80 -10.06 4.05
CA GLN A 16 17.97 -9.21 4.28
C GLN A 16 17.90 -8.61 5.69
N ASN A 17 19.03 -8.53 6.38
CA ASN A 17 19.14 -7.97 7.71
C ASN A 17 20.03 -6.74 7.69
N PHE A 18 19.93 -5.92 8.74
CA PHE A 18 20.79 -4.74 8.87
C PHE A 18 22.28 -5.08 8.96
N ASP A 19 22.62 -6.28 9.44
CA ASP A 19 24.00 -6.73 9.56
C ASP A 19 24.61 -7.09 8.19
N ASP A 20 23.77 -7.26 7.16
CA ASP A 20 24.21 -7.41 5.77
C ASP A 20 24.57 -6.07 5.11
N LEU A 21 24.28 -4.95 5.78
CA LEU A 21 24.44 -3.60 5.24
C LEU A 21 25.71 -2.92 5.77
N ARG A 22 26.41 -2.27 4.85
CA ARG A 22 27.53 -1.37 5.09
C ARG A 22 27.07 0.07 4.86
N PHE A 23 27.22 0.90 5.89
CA PHE A 23 26.89 2.32 5.80
C PHE A 23 28.13 3.15 5.42
N VAL A 24 28.00 3.98 4.39
CA VAL A 24 29.09 4.83 3.89
C VAL A 24 28.61 6.27 3.83
N CYS A 25 29.34 7.19 4.45
CA CYS A 25 29.04 8.61 4.32
C CYS A 25 29.45 9.10 2.92
N ASP A 26 28.53 9.72 2.18
CA ASP A 26 28.76 10.27 0.85
C ASP A 26 27.88 11.52 0.68
N ASP A 27 28.47 12.69 0.95
CA ASP A 27 27.75 13.97 0.91
C ASP A 27 27.41 14.43 -0.52
N ASP A 28 28.15 13.92 -1.50
CA ASP A 28 28.03 14.28 -2.92
C ASP A 28 26.99 13.43 -3.65
N ASP A 29 26.60 12.28 -3.10
CA ASP A 29 25.58 11.44 -3.73
C ASP A 29 24.18 12.08 -3.59
N PRO A 30 23.49 12.40 -4.71
CA PRO A 30 22.15 12.96 -4.68
C PRO A 30 21.11 11.98 -4.11
N ASN A 31 21.40 10.67 -4.13
CA ASN A 31 20.53 9.61 -3.64
C ASN A 31 20.92 9.14 -2.23
N ALA A 32 21.94 9.73 -1.59
CA ALA A 32 22.31 9.38 -0.23
C ALA A 32 21.14 9.59 0.75
N VAL A 33 20.95 8.62 1.65
CA VAL A 33 19.95 8.69 2.71
C VAL A 33 20.28 9.86 3.64
N VAL A 34 19.41 10.87 3.67
CA VAL A 34 19.59 12.04 4.54
C VAL A 34 19.18 11.71 5.96
N ILE A 35 20.07 11.95 6.92
CA ILE A 35 19.88 11.75 8.35
C ILE A 35 20.04 13.06 9.11
N ASN A 36 19.06 13.39 9.94
CA ASN A 36 19.07 14.60 10.76
C ASN A 36 19.54 14.29 12.18
N ILE A 37 20.61 14.94 12.63
CA ILE A 37 21.19 14.69 13.97
C ILE A 37 21.29 15.98 14.78
N ARG A 38 21.17 15.84 16.10
CA ARG A 38 21.35 16.92 17.06
C ARG A 38 22.82 17.36 17.12
N PRO A 39 23.10 18.68 17.21
CA PRO A 39 24.46 19.21 17.09
C PRO A 39 25.39 18.94 18.29
N SER A 40 24.91 18.38 19.40
CA SER A 40 25.63 18.32 20.69
C SER A 40 26.02 16.91 21.14
N LEU A 41 26.19 15.96 20.22
CA LEU A 41 26.62 14.59 20.56
C LEU A 41 28.15 14.48 20.54
N SER A 42 28.73 13.68 21.43
CA SER A 42 30.12 13.23 21.31
C SER A 42 30.30 12.32 20.08
N ASP A 43 31.55 12.06 19.65
CA ASP A 43 31.81 11.27 18.44
C ASP A 43 31.23 9.84 18.52
N ASP A 44 31.39 9.15 19.67
CA ASP A 44 30.83 7.81 19.88
C ASP A 44 29.28 7.81 19.92
N GLU A 45 28.69 8.87 20.49
CA GLU A 45 27.24 9.04 20.50
C GLU A 45 26.70 9.39 19.11
N LEU A 46 27.49 10.13 18.33
CA LEU A 46 27.16 10.53 16.97
C LEU A 46 27.10 9.31 16.06
N GLU A 47 28.10 8.44 16.06
CA GLU A 47 28.09 7.21 15.25
C GLU A 47 26.87 6.33 15.57
N ARG A 48 26.63 6.06 16.87
CA ARG A 48 25.46 5.28 17.30
C ARG A 48 24.14 5.95 16.89
N ALA A 49 24.04 7.27 17.00
CA ALA A 49 22.86 8.00 16.58
C ALA A 49 22.64 7.94 15.06
N ILE A 50 23.70 8.04 14.26
CA ILE A 50 23.67 7.88 12.80
C ILE A 50 23.10 6.51 12.44
N ILE A 51 23.72 5.44 12.96
CA ILE A 51 23.33 4.06 12.65
C ILE A 51 21.89 3.79 13.09
N THR A 52 21.51 4.24 14.29
CA THR A 52 20.13 4.09 14.78
C THR A 52 19.13 4.80 13.87
N ALA A 53 19.42 6.04 13.47
CA ALA A 53 18.54 6.80 12.60
C ALA A 53 18.46 6.20 11.18
N LEU A 54 19.57 5.65 10.65
CA LEU A 54 19.59 4.91 9.39
C LEU A 54 18.72 3.67 9.47
N LYS A 55 18.87 2.86 10.52
CA LYS A 55 18.04 1.66 10.74
C LYS A 55 16.56 2.02 10.82
N VAL A 56 16.19 3.04 11.58
CA VAL A 56 14.79 3.50 11.68
C VAL A 56 14.26 3.96 10.33
N LYS A 57 15.03 4.77 9.58
CA LYS A 57 14.61 5.28 8.28
C LYS A 57 14.45 4.17 7.25
N LEU A 58 15.45 3.30 7.11
CA LEU A 58 15.40 2.16 6.20
C LEU A 58 14.31 1.17 6.60
N ALA A 59 14.14 0.86 7.89
CA ALA A 59 13.04 0.00 8.34
C ALA A 59 11.67 0.62 8.03
N GLY A 60 11.58 1.94 7.92
CA GLY A 60 10.39 2.66 7.50
C GLY A 60 10.24 2.83 5.98
N GLU A 61 11.17 2.35 5.14
CA GLU A 61 11.06 2.43 3.66
C GLU A 61 11.14 1.04 3.02
N CYS A 62 11.89 0.13 3.64
CA CYS A 62 12.13 -1.24 3.23
C CYS A 62 11.48 -2.18 4.25
N TRP A 63 10.23 -2.60 4.01
CA TRP A 63 9.45 -3.42 4.95
C TRP A 63 10.16 -4.72 5.35
N TRP A 64 10.96 -5.29 4.44
CA TRP A 64 11.75 -6.51 4.66
C TRP A 64 12.97 -6.30 5.55
N LEU A 65 13.29 -5.07 5.96
CA LEU A 65 14.28 -4.76 6.99
C LEU A 65 13.63 -4.49 8.35
N SER A 66 12.30 -4.38 8.43
CA SER A 66 11.57 -4.07 9.65
C SER A 66 11.32 -5.32 10.49
N ASP A 67 12.00 -5.44 11.64
CA ASP A 67 11.80 -6.55 12.58
C ASP A 67 10.34 -6.67 13.02
N LYS A 68 9.64 -5.54 13.18
CA LYS A 68 8.21 -5.52 13.50
C LYS A 68 7.41 -6.30 12.45
N ILE A 69 7.58 -5.97 11.17
CA ILE A 69 6.85 -6.63 10.07
C ILE A 69 7.27 -8.09 9.94
N LYS A 70 8.58 -8.38 10.04
CA LYS A 70 9.09 -9.76 10.02
C LYS A 70 8.45 -10.62 11.10
N ASN A 71 8.36 -10.11 12.33
CA ASN A 71 7.79 -10.82 13.47
C ASN A 71 6.27 -10.97 13.34
N GLU A 72 5.58 -9.90 12.92
CA GLU A 72 4.12 -9.90 12.76
C GLU A 72 3.70 -10.84 11.61
N LEU A 73 4.27 -10.69 10.41
CA LEU A 73 3.84 -11.41 9.22
C LEU A 73 4.56 -12.75 9.02
N GLY A 74 5.82 -12.87 9.44
CA GLY A 74 6.65 -14.05 9.14
C GLY A 74 7.13 -14.05 7.68
N LEU A 75 7.46 -15.22 7.13
CA LEU A 75 7.81 -15.36 5.71
C LEU A 75 6.54 -15.53 4.85
N PRO A 76 6.48 -14.93 3.64
CA PRO A 76 5.35 -15.15 2.75
C PRO A 76 5.37 -16.58 2.21
N LYS A 77 4.19 -17.18 2.10
CA LYS A 77 3.95 -18.52 1.57
C LYS A 77 3.72 -18.55 0.07
N GLU A 78 3.22 -17.45 -0.48
CA GLU A 78 3.03 -17.25 -1.92
C GLU A 78 3.42 -15.82 -2.31
N GLN A 79 3.88 -15.66 -3.55
CA GLN A 79 4.05 -14.37 -4.19
C GLN A 79 3.37 -14.40 -5.55
N THR A 80 2.65 -13.34 -5.89
CA THR A 80 2.20 -13.08 -7.27
C THR A 80 2.83 -11.78 -7.74
N THR A 81 3.72 -11.84 -8.73
CA THR A 81 4.23 -10.63 -9.39
C THR A 81 3.29 -10.30 -10.53
N ILE A 82 2.69 -9.11 -10.52
CA ILE A 82 1.79 -8.62 -11.55
C ILE A 82 2.48 -7.49 -12.30
N THR A 83 2.71 -7.68 -13.59
CA THR A 83 3.32 -6.70 -14.48
C THR A 83 2.28 -6.20 -15.47
N ALA A 84 1.97 -4.91 -15.44
CA ALA A 84 1.07 -4.24 -16.37
C ALA A 84 1.87 -3.29 -17.27
N ARG A 85 1.72 -3.42 -18.59
CA ARG A 85 2.34 -2.52 -19.56
C ARG A 85 1.28 -1.63 -20.21
N ILE A 86 1.49 -0.32 -20.16
CA ILE A 86 0.66 0.70 -20.78
C ILE A 86 1.44 1.24 -21.99
N GLY A 87 0.92 1.01 -23.20
CA GLY A 87 1.63 1.35 -24.43
C GLY A 87 3.00 0.64 -24.55
N GLU A 88 3.99 1.31 -25.14
CA GLU A 88 5.32 0.72 -25.40
C GLU A 88 6.34 0.96 -24.28
N ALA A 89 6.19 2.02 -23.48
CA ALA A 89 7.24 2.50 -22.57
C ALA A 89 6.92 2.32 -21.08
N ASP A 90 5.66 2.40 -20.67
CA ASP A 90 5.29 2.40 -19.24
C ASP A 90 5.05 0.97 -18.76
N THR A 91 5.83 0.53 -17.77
CA THR A 91 5.64 -0.76 -17.09
C THR A 91 5.44 -0.52 -15.59
N ILE A 92 4.37 -1.11 -15.06
CA ILE A 92 4.03 -1.14 -13.64
C ILE A 92 4.24 -2.56 -13.15
N GLU A 93 4.87 -2.69 -11.98
CA GLU A 93 5.04 -3.96 -11.30
C GLU A 93 4.52 -3.84 -9.88
N VAL A 94 3.64 -4.77 -9.51
CA VAL A 94 3.09 -4.90 -8.16
C VAL A 94 3.32 -6.33 -7.69
N ASP A 95 3.99 -6.47 -6.55
CA ASP A 95 4.19 -7.76 -5.90
C ASP A 95 3.12 -7.98 -4.82
N VAL A 96 2.39 -9.08 -4.95
CA VAL A 96 1.43 -9.55 -3.93
C VAL A 96 2.12 -10.60 -3.08
N TYR A 97 2.35 -10.32 -1.80
CA TYR A 97 2.88 -11.30 -0.85
C TYR A 97 1.76 -11.83 0.05
N ASN A 98 1.51 -13.13 0.00
CA ASN A 98 0.54 -13.79 0.85
C ASN A 98 1.23 -14.53 2.00
N PHE A 99 0.89 -14.14 3.22
CA PHE A 99 1.42 -14.72 4.47
C PHE A 99 0.45 -15.72 5.10
N GLY A 100 -0.81 -15.72 4.66
CA GLY A 100 -1.92 -16.49 5.22
C GLY A 100 -2.14 -17.86 4.57
N GLU A 101 -3.40 -18.21 4.35
CA GLU A 101 -3.78 -19.39 3.57
C GLU A 101 -3.64 -19.12 2.07
N SER A 102 -3.43 -20.16 1.27
CA SER A 102 -3.28 -20.04 -0.18
C SER A 102 -4.44 -19.31 -0.83
N LEU A 103 -4.15 -18.36 -1.72
CA LEU A 103 -5.17 -17.65 -2.46
C LEU A 103 -5.82 -18.56 -3.51
N SER A 104 -7.15 -18.52 -3.58
CA SER A 104 -7.90 -19.15 -4.68
C SER A 104 -7.59 -18.48 -6.02
N ASP A 105 -7.89 -19.17 -7.11
CA ASP A 105 -7.74 -18.61 -8.46
C ASP A 105 -8.65 -17.39 -8.68
N GLN A 106 -9.81 -17.37 -8.02
CA GLN A 106 -10.71 -16.21 -8.03
C GLN A 106 -10.04 -14.97 -7.41
N HIS A 107 -9.39 -15.11 -6.24
CA HIS A 107 -8.64 -14.01 -5.63
C HIS A 107 -7.55 -13.49 -6.58
N LYS A 108 -6.75 -14.39 -7.14
CA LYS A 108 -5.66 -14.02 -8.06
C LYS A 108 -6.18 -13.28 -9.28
N ALA A 109 -7.28 -13.76 -9.88
CA ALA A 109 -7.92 -13.11 -11.02
C ALA A 109 -8.44 -11.70 -10.66
N GLN A 110 -9.09 -11.54 -9.50
CA GLN A 110 -9.57 -10.24 -9.02
C GLN A 110 -8.44 -9.24 -8.80
N ILE A 111 -7.30 -9.66 -8.22
CA ILE A 111 -6.15 -8.77 -8.06
C ILE A 111 -5.58 -8.38 -9.43
N VAL A 112 -5.44 -9.32 -10.35
CA VAL A 112 -4.97 -9.01 -11.72
C VAL A 112 -5.90 -8.00 -12.40
N ASN A 113 -7.22 -8.20 -12.28
CA ASN A 113 -8.22 -7.30 -12.86
C ASN A 113 -8.16 -5.90 -12.26
N ILE A 114 -8.08 -5.77 -10.92
CA ILE A 114 -8.03 -4.44 -10.30
C ILE A 114 -6.73 -3.71 -10.65
N ILE A 115 -5.58 -4.40 -10.70
CA ILE A 115 -4.31 -3.80 -11.12
C ILE A 115 -4.37 -3.36 -12.58
N MET A 116 -4.95 -4.19 -13.46
CA MET A 116 -5.17 -3.84 -14.87
C MET A 116 -6.03 -2.58 -15.00
N THR A 117 -7.15 -2.51 -14.29
CA THR A 117 -8.06 -1.37 -14.32
C THR A 117 -7.40 -0.12 -13.75
N ALA A 118 -6.70 -0.25 -12.61
CA ALA A 118 -5.99 0.86 -11.98
C ALA A 118 -4.83 1.39 -12.83
N ALA A 119 -4.15 0.52 -13.58
CA ALA A 119 -3.12 0.93 -14.54
C ALA A 119 -3.68 1.82 -15.66
N ARG A 120 -4.97 1.69 -16.01
CA ARG A 120 -5.60 2.54 -17.04
C ARG A 120 -5.95 3.94 -16.55
N ILE A 121 -5.99 4.17 -15.23
CA ILE A 121 -6.34 5.48 -14.67
C ILE A 121 -5.14 6.41 -14.81
N ASN A 122 -5.31 7.56 -15.47
CA ASN A 122 -4.30 8.63 -15.49
C ASN A 122 -2.89 8.09 -15.79
N ASN A 123 -2.76 7.23 -16.81
CA ASN A 123 -1.51 6.54 -17.19
C ASN A 123 -0.80 5.77 -16.05
N GLY A 124 -1.60 5.19 -15.16
CA GLY A 124 -1.16 4.36 -14.04
C GLY A 124 -0.47 5.13 -12.92
N GLU A 125 -0.50 6.46 -12.91
CA GLU A 125 0.16 7.32 -11.92
C GLU A 125 -0.13 6.93 -10.46
N ILE A 126 -1.32 6.40 -10.20
CA ILE A 126 -1.75 5.99 -8.86
C ILE A 126 -1.18 4.63 -8.51
N ILE A 127 -1.34 3.65 -9.41
CA ILE A 127 -0.87 2.30 -9.12
C ILE A 127 0.67 2.22 -9.14
N LYS A 128 1.36 3.13 -9.86
CA LYS A 128 2.83 3.32 -9.76
C LYS A 128 3.29 3.64 -8.33
N LYS A 129 2.41 4.14 -7.46
CA LYS A 129 2.71 4.41 -6.04
C LYS A 129 2.49 3.19 -5.14
N VAL A 130 1.95 2.09 -5.66
CA VAL A 130 1.75 0.83 -4.95
C VAL A 130 2.76 -0.18 -5.50
N LYS A 131 3.76 -0.53 -4.69
CA LYS A 131 4.73 -1.58 -5.00
C LYS A 131 4.29 -2.94 -4.49
N TYR A 132 3.58 -2.96 -3.37
CA TYR A 132 3.25 -4.20 -2.68
C TYR A 132 1.78 -4.28 -2.29
N ILE A 133 1.25 -5.51 -2.35
CA ILE A 133 0.00 -5.88 -1.68
C ILE A 133 0.32 -7.02 -0.71
N PHE A 134 0.04 -6.83 0.57
CA PHE A 134 0.24 -7.85 1.59
C PHE A 134 -1.09 -8.49 1.96
N ILE A 135 -1.16 -9.81 1.90
CA ILE A 135 -2.28 -10.58 2.44
C ILE A 135 -1.85 -11.16 3.79
N GLY A 136 -2.44 -10.64 4.85
CA GLY A 136 -2.11 -11.00 6.23
C GLY A 136 -2.52 -12.44 6.58
N LYS A 137 -1.91 -12.98 7.64
CA LYS A 137 -2.25 -14.30 8.18
C LYS A 137 -3.22 -14.26 9.35
N THR A 138 -3.45 -13.08 9.93
CA THR A 138 -4.29 -12.84 11.10
C THR A 138 -5.16 -11.62 10.84
N ASP A 139 -6.38 -11.65 11.33
CA ASP A 139 -7.25 -10.49 11.31
C ASP A 139 -6.72 -9.37 12.20
N LYS A 140 -7.14 -8.14 11.87
CA LYS A 140 -6.97 -6.97 12.72
C LYS A 140 -8.33 -6.54 13.22
N GLN A 141 -8.46 -6.43 14.54
CA GLN A 141 -9.62 -5.82 15.16
C GLN A 141 -9.38 -4.33 15.34
N ASN A 142 -10.40 -3.54 15.06
CA ASN A 142 -10.44 -2.14 15.46
C ASN A 142 -10.54 -2.07 16.99
N GLU A 143 -9.55 -1.45 17.63
CA GLU A 143 -9.44 -1.42 19.11
C GLU A 143 -10.64 -0.75 19.80
N LEU A 144 -11.37 0.12 19.10
CA LEU A 144 -12.46 0.90 19.67
C LEU A 144 -13.83 0.23 19.49
N THR A 145 -14.00 -0.56 18.43
CA THR A 145 -15.30 -1.18 18.10
C THR A 145 -15.30 -2.70 18.17
N GLY A 146 -14.12 -3.32 18.17
CA GLY A 146 -13.97 -4.78 18.07
C GLY A 146 -14.28 -5.34 16.69
N GLU A 147 -14.70 -4.51 15.72
CA GLU A 147 -14.98 -4.95 14.36
C GLU A 147 -13.70 -5.34 13.63
N LEU A 148 -13.80 -6.32 12.75
CA LEU A 148 -12.67 -6.77 11.94
C LEU A 148 -12.43 -5.81 10.77
N THR A 149 -11.18 -5.44 10.59
CA THR A 149 -10.73 -4.58 9.48
C THR A 149 -10.50 -5.44 8.25
N SER A 150 -10.95 -4.97 7.07
CA SER A 150 -10.77 -5.71 5.81
C SER A 150 -9.44 -5.41 5.14
N GLY A 151 -9.00 -4.15 5.17
CA GLY A 151 -7.73 -3.70 4.64
C GLY A 151 -7.31 -2.35 5.20
N GLU A 152 -6.10 -1.94 4.89
CA GLU A 152 -5.60 -0.59 5.10
C GLU A 152 -4.47 -0.24 4.11
N ALA A 153 -4.50 0.98 3.59
CA ALA A 153 -3.40 1.55 2.83
C ALA A 153 -2.30 2.01 3.80
N THR A 154 -1.19 1.27 3.85
CA THR A 154 -0.05 1.57 4.73
C THR A 154 0.92 2.60 4.13
N LEU A 155 0.37 3.63 3.49
CA LEU A 155 1.16 4.66 2.79
C LEU A 155 1.93 5.57 3.74
N ARG A 156 1.45 5.71 4.99
CA ARG A 156 2.09 6.55 6.01
C ARG A 156 3.45 6.03 6.47
N ASN A 157 3.75 4.75 6.24
CA ASN A 157 5.03 4.14 6.57
C ASN A 157 5.91 3.96 5.32
N ASN A 158 5.74 4.77 4.27
CA ASN A 158 6.53 4.79 3.02
C ASN A 158 6.75 3.45 2.27
N TYR A 159 6.18 2.33 2.71
CA TYR A 159 6.38 1.03 2.05
C TYR A 159 5.72 0.94 0.68
N GLN A 160 4.87 1.90 0.31
CA GLN A 160 4.11 1.87 -0.93
C GLN A 160 3.26 0.58 -1.00
N ALA A 161 2.61 0.23 0.11
CA ALA A 161 1.95 -1.06 0.29
C ALA A 161 0.48 -0.94 0.71
N ILE A 162 -0.35 -1.81 0.16
CA ILE A 162 -1.72 -2.07 0.61
C ILE A 162 -1.71 -3.34 1.46
N GLN A 163 -2.29 -3.29 2.65
CA GLN A 163 -2.48 -4.46 3.51
C GLN A 163 -3.93 -4.91 3.42
N ILE A 164 -4.16 -6.19 3.13
CA ILE A 164 -5.46 -6.86 3.23
C ILE A 164 -5.37 -7.88 4.36
N TYR A 165 -6.38 -7.91 5.22
CA TYR A 165 -6.50 -8.88 6.30
C TYR A 165 -7.35 -10.09 5.86
N PRO A 166 -7.28 -11.25 6.53
CA PRO A 166 -8.09 -12.42 6.17
C PRO A 166 -9.58 -12.11 6.01
N HIS A 167 -10.16 -11.26 6.86
CA HIS A 167 -11.54 -10.79 6.76
C HIS A 167 -11.87 -10.10 5.43
N GLY A 168 -10.89 -9.43 4.83
CA GLY A 168 -11.00 -8.79 3.52
C GLY A 168 -11.00 -9.77 2.35
N LEU A 169 -10.68 -11.06 2.54
CA LEU A 169 -10.65 -12.07 1.47
C LEU A 169 -12.04 -12.63 1.12
N ARG A 170 -13.11 -12.15 1.76
CA ARG A 170 -14.44 -12.68 1.48
C ARG A 170 -14.93 -12.31 0.08
N GLN A 171 -15.78 -13.20 -0.44
CA GLN A 171 -16.45 -13.07 -1.74
C GLN A 171 -17.92 -12.65 -1.63
N ASP A 172 -18.35 -12.25 -0.44
CA ASP A 172 -19.66 -11.63 -0.26
C ASP A 172 -19.70 -10.22 -0.83
N LYS A 173 -20.90 -9.60 -0.86
CA LYS A 173 -21.04 -8.24 -1.37
C LYS A 173 -20.28 -7.24 -0.49
N HIS A 174 -19.61 -6.30 -1.12
CA HIS A 174 -19.04 -5.14 -0.44
C HIS A 174 -20.15 -4.22 0.08
N ARG A 175 -19.85 -3.38 1.07
CA ARG A 175 -20.77 -2.38 1.63
C ARG A 175 -21.34 -1.38 0.62
N THR A 176 -20.64 -1.17 -0.50
CA THR A 176 -21.10 -0.34 -1.62
C THR A 176 -22.05 -1.08 -2.59
N GLY A 177 -22.34 -2.36 -2.32
CA GLY A 177 -23.18 -3.22 -3.16
C GLY A 177 -22.43 -3.96 -4.26
N LEU A 178 -21.12 -3.72 -4.43
CA LEU A 178 -20.27 -4.46 -5.38
C LEU A 178 -20.23 -5.96 -5.06
N PRO A 179 -20.09 -6.84 -6.07
CA PRO A 179 -20.30 -8.27 -5.91
C PRO A 179 -19.21 -8.99 -5.09
N SER A 180 -17.99 -8.44 -5.00
CA SER A 180 -16.88 -9.03 -4.25
C SER A 180 -16.33 -8.02 -3.25
N SER A 181 -16.38 -8.41 -1.97
CA SER A 181 -15.80 -7.66 -0.85
C SER A 181 -14.29 -7.54 -1.00
N PHE A 182 -13.61 -8.62 -1.40
CA PHE A 182 -12.16 -8.60 -1.63
C PHE A 182 -11.74 -7.63 -2.73
N GLU A 183 -12.32 -7.77 -3.92
CA GLU A 183 -11.96 -6.91 -5.06
C GLU A 183 -12.24 -5.44 -4.75
N ALA A 184 -13.41 -5.15 -4.16
CA ALA A 184 -13.79 -3.80 -3.75
C ALA A 184 -12.92 -3.25 -2.62
N THR A 185 -12.46 -4.08 -1.67
CA THR A 185 -11.54 -3.66 -0.62
C THR A 185 -10.20 -3.25 -1.22
N VAL A 186 -9.62 -4.05 -2.13
CA VAL A 186 -8.36 -3.67 -2.79
C VAL A 186 -8.54 -2.36 -3.58
N ALA A 187 -9.65 -2.21 -4.30
CA ALA A 187 -9.97 -0.98 -5.04
C ALA A 187 -10.12 0.24 -4.10
N HIS A 188 -10.75 0.05 -2.95
CA HIS A 188 -10.90 1.08 -1.92
C HIS A 188 -9.55 1.50 -1.36
N GLU A 189 -8.66 0.55 -1.05
CA GLU A 189 -7.32 0.91 -0.54
C GLU A 189 -6.46 1.61 -1.60
N ILE A 190 -6.64 1.31 -2.89
CA ILE A 190 -6.06 2.12 -3.99
C ILE A 190 -6.61 3.56 -3.94
N GLY A 191 -7.88 3.74 -3.58
CA GLY A 191 -8.54 5.03 -3.31
C GLY A 191 -7.83 5.89 -2.25
N HIS A 192 -7.18 5.27 -1.26
CA HIS A 192 -6.39 6.00 -0.26
C HIS A 192 -5.00 6.42 -0.76
N VAL A 193 -4.56 5.92 -1.93
CA VAL A 193 -3.28 6.28 -2.57
C VAL A 193 -3.34 7.61 -3.29
N PHE A 194 -4.53 8.14 -3.51
CA PHE A 194 -4.71 9.46 -4.10
C PHE A 194 -4.19 10.54 -3.14
N GLY A 195 -3.46 11.52 -3.69
CA GLY A 195 -2.77 12.51 -2.87
C GLY A 195 -3.70 13.56 -2.26
N ASP A 196 -3.19 14.28 -1.26
CA ASP A 196 -3.90 15.33 -0.51
C ASP A 196 -4.64 16.35 -1.38
N LYS A 197 -4.11 16.63 -2.58
CA LYS A 197 -4.76 17.54 -3.53
C LYS A 197 -6.13 17.03 -3.98
N LEU A 198 -6.22 15.77 -4.42
CA LEU A 198 -7.50 15.23 -4.91
C LEU A 198 -8.52 15.15 -3.77
N LEU A 199 -8.07 14.80 -2.57
CA LEU A 199 -8.92 14.80 -1.38
C LEU A 199 -9.41 16.22 -1.05
N ALA A 200 -8.55 17.23 -1.12
CA ALA A 200 -8.95 18.62 -0.89
C ALA A 200 -9.96 19.10 -1.95
N ASP A 201 -9.74 18.77 -3.22
CA ASP A 201 -10.67 19.10 -4.31
C ASP A 201 -12.02 18.37 -4.11
N TRP A 202 -12.00 17.10 -3.69
CA TRP A 202 -13.18 16.32 -3.33
C TRP A 202 -13.97 16.94 -2.18
N GLU A 203 -13.28 17.31 -1.10
CA GLU A 203 -13.89 17.96 0.05
C GLU A 203 -14.60 19.25 -0.32
N ASN A 204 -13.96 20.07 -1.16
CA ASN A 204 -14.51 21.33 -1.62
C ASN A 204 -15.73 21.12 -2.53
N GLU A 205 -15.64 20.22 -3.51
CA GLU A 205 -16.72 19.93 -4.47
C GLU A 205 -17.96 19.37 -3.77
N PHE A 206 -17.77 18.43 -2.84
CA PHE A 206 -18.87 17.72 -2.18
C PHE A 206 -19.24 18.31 -0.81
N GLY A 207 -18.77 19.54 -0.53
CA GLY A 207 -19.23 20.35 0.59
C GLY A 207 -18.90 19.78 1.97
N TRP A 208 -17.77 19.08 2.10
CA TRP A 208 -17.29 18.57 3.37
C TRP A 208 -16.81 19.72 4.26
N LYS A 209 -17.40 19.84 5.45
CA LYS A 209 -17.12 20.93 6.39
C LYS A 209 -16.62 20.39 7.71
N LYS A 210 -15.67 21.10 8.33
CA LYS A 210 -15.22 20.78 9.69
C LYS A 210 -16.38 20.89 10.67
N VAL A 211 -16.51 19.92 11.56
CA VAL A 211 -17.47 20.00 12.68
C VAL A 211 -16.83 20.72 13.87
N GLU A 212 -17.62 21.48 14.63
CA GLU A 212 -17.13 22.23 15.80
C GLU A 212 -16.65 21.31 16.93
N GLN A 213 -17.30 20.16 17.07
CA GLN A 213 -16.92 19.11 18.01
C GLN A 213 -16.83 17.79 17.26
N ALA A 214 -15.72 17.08 17.46
CA ALA A 214 -15.56 15.79 16.81
C ALA A 214 -16.58 14.79 17.36
N VAL A 215 -17.30 14.11 16.47
CA VAL A 215 -18.28 13.08 16.80
C VAL A 215 -17.62 11.71 16.60
N ILE A 216 -17.90 10.71 17.42
CA ILE A 216 -17.34 9.37 17.21
C ILE A 216 -18.17 8.63 16.16
N ALA A 217 -17.55 8.27 15.04
CA ALA A 217 -18.14 7.41 14.01
C ALA A 217 -18.24 5.95 14.47
N PRO A 218 -19.07 5.13 13.79
CA PRO A 218 -18.83 3.69 13.70
C PRO A 218 -17.35 3.43 13.34
N GLY A 219 -16.72 2.48 14.03
CA GLY A 219 -15.27 2.27 14.00
C GLY A 219 -14.45 3.11 14.99
N GLY A 220 -15.09 3.94 15.83
CA GLY A 220 -14.45 4.69 16.92
C GLY A 220 -13.64 5.92 16.48
N ARG A 221 -13.59 6.19 15.17
CA ARG A 221 -12.84 7.33 14.62
C ARG A 221 -13.57 8.63 14.95
N ALA A 222 -12.81 9.63 15.38
CA ALA A 222 -13.32 10.98 15.54
C ALA A 222 -13.60 11.60 14.15
N ILE A 223 -14.88 11.81 13.85
CA ILE A 223 -15.39 12.53 12.69
C ILE A 223 -15.00 13.98 12.87
N GLN A 224 -14.17 14.48 11.95
CA GLN A 224 -13.75 15.87 11.95
C GLN A 224 -14.44 16.68 10.86
N LYS A 225 -15.11 16.02 9.92
CA LYS A 225 -15.81 16.64 8.80
C LYS A 225 -17.13 15.93 8.52
N THR A 226 -18.12 16.67 8.04
CA THR A 226 -19.43 16.14 7.64
C THR A 226 -19.82 16.69 6.27
N THR A 227 -20.64 15.95 5.53
CA THR A 227 -21.32 16.42 4.33
C THR A 227 -22.82 16.16 4.44
N SER A 228 -23.62 17.03 3.83
CA SER A 228 -25.05 16.79 3.65
C SER A 228 -25.35 16.04 2.36
N GLN A 229 -24.33 15.77 1.54
CA GLN A 229 -24.50 15.03 0.29
C GLN A 229 -24.57 13.52 0.57
N PRO A 230 -25.42 12.79 -0.18
CA PRO A 230 -25.43 11.34 -0.15
C PRO A 230 -24.03 10.74 -0.44
N CYS A 231 -23.68 9.68 0.29
CA CYS A 231 -22.43 8.92 0.09
C CYS A 231 -22.71 7.55 -0.54
N VAL A 232 -21.67 6.92 -1.08
CA VAL A 232 -21.75 5.59 -1.73
C VAL A 232 -21.97 4.45 -0.74
N SER A 233 -21.72 4.68 0.55
CA SER A 233 -22.00 3.79 1.66
C SER A 233 -22.26 4.61 2.94
N ASP A 234 -22.85 3.99 3.95
CA ASP A 234 -23.00 4.64 5.27
C ASP A 234 -21.65 4.91 5.92
N TYR A 235 -20.67 4.02 5.69
CA TYR A 235 -19.31 4.17 6.19
C TYR A 235 -18.62 5.43 5.62
N ALA A 236 -18.77 5.65 4.30
CA ALA A 236 -18.25 6.82 3.61
C ALA A 236 -18.78 8.16 4.17
N ALA A 237 -19.97 8.19 4.78
CA ALA A 237 -20.55 9.42 5.31
C ALA A 237 -19.79 10.03 6.50
N PHE A 238 -18.85 9.27 7.10
CA PHE A 238 -18.14 9.68 8.31
C PHE A 238 -16.78 10.32 8.05
N ASP A 239 -16.21 10.16 6.86
CA ASP A 239 -14.87 10.68 6.56
C ASP A 239 -14.70 10.90 5.05
N PRO A 240 -14.21 12.08 4.62
CA PRO A 240 -14.08 12.39 3.19
C PRO A 240 -13.10 11.49 2.45
N ALA A 241 -12.06 10.98 3.12
CA ALA A 241 -11.13 10.04 2.49
C ALA A 241 -11.81 8.70 2.24
N GLU A 242 -12.65 8.23 3.17
CA GLU A 242 -13.43 7.01 2.98
C GLU A 242 -14.51 7.17 1.89
N ASP A 243 -15.13 8.35 1.78
CA ASP A 243 -16.06 8.66 0.69
C ASP A 243 -15.38 8.70 -0.68
N LEU A 244 -14.22 9.36 -0.77
CA LEU A 244 -13.41 9.33 -1.99
C LEU A 244 -13.01 7.89 -2.33
N SER A 245 -12.51 7.11 -1.37
CA SER A 245 -12.02 5.75 -1.59
C SER A 245 -13.12 4.76 -1.97
N ASP A 246 -14.29 4.78 -1.31
CA ASP A 246 -15.44 3.98 -1.74
C ASP A 246 -15.94 4.43 -3.12
N SER A 247 -15.93 5.72 -3.42
CA SER A 247 -16.35 6.23 -4.72
C SER A 247 -15.39 5.80 -5.83
N VAL A 248 -14.08 5.81 -5.56
CA VAL A 248 -13.06 5.25 -6.47
C VAL A 248 -13.30 3.76 -6.66
N ALA A 249 -13.56 2.98 -5.60
CA ALA A 249 -13.81 1.55 -5.73
C ALA A 249 -14.98 1.26 -6.68
N VAL A 250 -16.10 1.99 -6.54
CA VAL A 250 -17.24 1.86 -7.46
C VAL A 250 -16.88 2.38 -8.86
N TYR A 251 -16.16 3.49 -8.98
CA TYR A 251 -15.73 4.03 -10.27
C TYR A 251 -14.90 3.04 -11.09
N LEU A 252 -14.05 2.25 -10.42
CA LEU A 252 -13.19 1.26 -11.08
C LEU A 252 -13.91 -0.03 -11.44
N LEU A 253 -14.79 -0.51 -10.55
CA LEU A 253 -15.38 -1.83 -10.69
C LEU A 253 -16.77 -1.80 -11.35
N ASP A 254 -17.52 -0.72 -11.20
CA ASP A 254 -18.84 -0.51 -11.82
C ASP A 254 -19.15 0.99 -11.99
N PRO A 255 -18.49 1.67 -12.95
CA PRO A 255 -18.66 3.11 -13.16
C PRO A 255 -20.11 3.51 -13.49
N GLU A 256 -20.88 2.62 -14.13
CA GLU A 256 -22.28 2.89 -14.48
C GLU A 256 -23.19 2.87 -13.23
N VAL A 257 -22.86 2.08 -12.21
CA VAL A 257 -23.51 2.23 -10.89
C VAL A 257 -23.24 3.62 -10.36
N LEU A 258 -21.97 4.05 -10.24
CA LEU A 258 -21.64 5.37 -9.67
C LEU A 258 -22.32 6.50 -10.44
N LYS A 259 -22.31 6.45 -11.77
CA LYS A 259 -22.97 7.41 -12.65
C LYS A 259 -24.48 7.50 -12.40
N ARG A 260 -25.13 6.37 -12.09
CA ARG A 260 -26.56 6.31 -11.80
C ARG A 260 -26.90 6.84 -10.40
N ILE A 261 -26.14 6.46 -9.37
CA ILE A 261 -26.47 6.80 -7.97
C ILE A 261 -25.88 8.14 -7.52
N HIS A 262 -24.72 8.53 -8.03
CA HIS A 262 -23.99 9.77 -7.71
C HIS A 262 -23.34 10.38 -8.96
N PRO A 263 -24.12 10.90 -9.93
CA PRO A 263 -23.61 11.42 -11.20
C PRO A 263 -22.58 12.55 -11.05
N GLY A 264 -22.66 13.35 -9.98
CA GLY A 264 -21.67 14.39 -9.67
C GLY A 264 -20.30 13.80 -9.32
N LYS A 265 -20.28 12.79 -8.43
CA LYS A 265 -19.06 12.04 -8.06
C LYS A 265 -18.44 11.34 -9.25
N PHE A 266 -19.27 10.72 -10.10
CA PHE A 266 -18.80 10.13 -11.35
C PHE A 266 -18.11 11.17 -12.25
N LYS A 267 -18.74 12.31 -12.53
CA LYS A 267 -18.15 13.36 -13.38
C LYS A 267 -16.86 13.93 -12.78
N PHE A 268 -16.82 14.11 -11.47
CA PHE A 268 -15.61 14.55 -10.79
C PHE A 268 -14.46 13.56 -10.98
N LEU A 269 -14.70 12.27 -10.73
CA LEU A 269 -13.68 11.24 -10.92
C LEU A 269 -13.30 11.08 -12.40
N GLU A 270 -14.25 11.15 -13.34
CA GLU A 270 -13.96 11.12 -14.76
C GLU A 270 -13.04 12.26 -15.21
N ALA A 271 -13.24 13.47 -14.67
CA ALA A 271 -12.41 14.63 -14.99
C ALA A 271 -10.99 14.56 -14.39
N HIS A 272 -10.85 14.00 -13.18
CA HIS A 272 -9.57 13.95 -12.47
C HIS A 272 -8.79 12.66 -12.73
N LEU A 273 -9.51 11.56 -12.96
CA LEU A 273 -9.02 10.19 -13.04
C LEU A 273 -9.48 9.51 -14.34
N PRO A 274 -9.18 10.09 -15.51
CA PRO A 274 -9.66 9.54 -16.78
C PRO A 274 -9.14 8.10 -16.95
N ILE A 275 -10.05 7.19 -17.26
CA ILE A 275 -9.73 5.80 -17.63
C ILE A 275 -9.35 5.80 -19.11
N LEU A 276 -8.07 5.54 -19.39
CA LEU A 276 -7.56 5.49 -20.76
C LEU A 276 -8.15 4.30 -21.52
N SER A 277 -8.38 4.48 -22.82
CA SER A 277 -8.81 3.43 -23.75
C SER A 277 -7.66 2.52 -24.20
N GLU A 278 -6.42 2.86 -23.82
CA GLU A 278 -5.22 2.12 -24.19
C GLU A 278 -5.28 0.66 -23.73
N VAL A 279 -4.72 -0.22 -24.55
CA VAL A 279 -4.61 -1.64 -24.25
C VAL A 279 -3.53 -1.81 -23.19
N VAL A 280 -3.91 -2.38 -22.04
CA VAL A 280 -2.97 -2.77 -21.00
C VAL A 280 -2.70 -4.25 -21.12
N HIS A 281 -1.43 -4.59 -21.35
CA HIS A 281 -0.99 -5.98 -21.34
C HIS A 281 -0.58 -6.36 -19.93
N VAL A 282 -1.32 -7.29 -19.31
CA VAL A 282 -1.01 -7.76 -17.96
C VAL A 282 -0.49 -9.19 -18.00
N LYS A 283 0.58 -9.43 -17.26
CA LYS A 283 1.13 -10.75 -16.96
C LYS A 283 1.17 -10.93 -15.46
N SER A 284 0.91 -12.15 -15.00
CA SER A 284 1.11 -12.53 -13.61
C SER A 284 1.98 -13.78 -13.52
N GLU A 285 2.87 -13.79 -12.54
CA GLU A 285 3.75 -14.91 -12.23
C GLU A 285 3.55 -15.31 -10.76
N ASN A 286 3.13 -16.55 -10.51
CA ASN A 286 2.94 -17.09 -9.17
C ASN A 286 4.20 -17.85 -8.73
N LYS A 287 4.66 -17.60 -7.52
CA LYS A 287 5.81 -18.23 -6.88
C LYS A 287 5.42 -18.75 -5.50
N SER A 288 6.00 -19.88 -5.09
CA SER A 288 5.81 -20.45 -3.76
C SER A 288 7.11 -21.03 -3.23
N GLY A 289 7.19 -21.24 -1.91
CA GLY A 289 8.38 -21.82 -1.27
C GLY A 289 9.67 -21.07 -1.59
N VAL A 290 10.66 -21.79 -2.15
CA VAL A 290 11.99 -21.27 -2.48
C VAL A 290 12.00 -20.34 -3.70
N ASP A 291 10.97 -20.37 -4.53
CA ASP A 291 10.90 -19.55 -5.75
C ASP A 291 10.42 -18.12 -5.46
N ILE A 292 9.91 -17.87 -4.25
CA ILE A 292 9.49 -16.53 -3.84
C ILE A 292 10.72 -15.63 -3.71
N LYS A 293 10.71 -14.52 -4.43
CA LYS A 293 11.76 -13.51 -4.41
C LYS A 293 11.39 -12.45 -3.39
N LEU A 294 12.12 -12.37 -2.28
CA LEU A 294 12.00 -11.24 -1.37
C LEU A 294 12.73 -10.03 -1.94
N PRO A 295 12.24 -8.81 -1.70
CA PRO A 295 12.95 -7.60 -2.06
C PRO A 295 14.26 -7.46 -1.27
N SER A 296 15.22 -6.74 -1.84
CA SER A 296 16.52 -6.43 -1.25
C SER A 296 17.01 -5.07 -1.72
N ILE A 297 17.82 -4.39 -0.92
CA ILE A 297 18.61 -3.22 -1.37
C ILE A 297 20.08 -3.59 -1.53
N ASP A 298 20.87 -2.73 -2.17
CA ASP A 298 22.32 -2.87 -2.20
C ASP A 298 22.89 -2.94 -0.78
N ASN A 299 23.87 -3.84 -0.59
CA ASN A 299 24.53 -4.01 0.70
C ASN A 299 25.35 -2.78 1.10
N THR A 300 25.52 -1.78 0.23
CA THR A 300 26.14 -0.50 0.58
C THR A 300 25.08 0.59 0.57
N VAL A 301 24.79 1.13 1.75
CA VAL A 301 23.87 2.27 1.91
C VAL A 301 24.69 3.52 2.09
N LYS A 302 24.59 4.42 1.11
CA LYS A 302 25.17 5.75 1.20
C LYS A 302 24.28 6.67 2.01
N TYR A 303 24.87 7.48 2.89
CA TYR A 303 24.14 8.43 3.72
C TYR A 303 24.86 9.77 3.83
N LYS A 304 24.11 10.80 4.21
CA LYS A 304 24.67 12.11 4.56
C LYS A 304 23.99 12.70 5.78
N VAL A 305 24.74 13.48 6.55
CA VAL A 305 24.31 13.99 7.85
C VAL A 305 23.99 15.49 7.77
N THR A 306 22.76 15.85 8.11
CA THR A 306 22.34 17.25 8.26
C THR A 306 22.18 17.59 9.74
N ARG A 307 22.97 18.55 10.24
CA ARG A 307 22.84 19.05 11.62
C ARG A 307 21.71 20.08 11.67
N LYS A 308 20.61 19.78 12.37
CA LYS A 308 19.55 20.78 12.59
C LYS A 308 20.10 21.90 13.46
N LYS A 309 20.13 23.14 12.95
CA LYS A 309 20.32 24.32 13.80
C LYS A 309 19.14 24.40 14.76
N ILE A 310 19.42 24.47 16.06
CA ILE A 310 18.41 24.82 17.06
C ILE A 310 18.01 26.27 16.76
N MET A 311 16.75 26.48 16.39
CA MET A 311 16.13 27.82 16.34
C MET A 311 15.60 28.18 17.72
#